data_AF-A0A554KF41-F1
#
_entry.id   AF-A0A554KF41-F1
#
_cell.length_a   1.000
_cell.length_b   1.000
_cell.length_c   1.000
_cell.angle_alpha   90.00
_cell.angle_beta   90.00
_cell.angle_gamma   90.00
#
_symmetry.space_group_name_H-M   'P 1'
#
loop_
_entity.id
_entity.type
_entity.pdbx_description
1 polymer ?
#
loop_
_entity_poly.entity_id
_entity_poly.type
_entity_poly.pdbx_seq_one_letter_code
_entity_poly.pdbx_strand_id
1 'polypeptide(L)'
;MRRVLLTLLWLVTDSIVYLAAYGLAYGVKVGWILSTDLPVDTYLSAVAITVPGWLFVMVTMRNFSLSRGQATAKNLAYIAYACVIGMAGVALVFYFLNQLLFSRELLLLGGMFSVGGVFVWHATFDHLQRWLLRMGPPTYPLLIIGTNREAQRLVELLQRERSPITPVAILDGRGGGPKSVAGIPVVGKLNALEETIRRFHITHLVQCDQLEQSINLVSVCRAHGLTYLLLPFTLGVVEPYVPTETLGGKPVIAVHPRNAWWEWFFR
;
A
#
# COMPACT_ATOMS: atom_id res chain seq x y z
N MET A 1 -2.34 1.87 14.61
CA MET A 1 -1.94 3.28 14.73
C MET A 1 -0.87 3.70 13.71
N ARG A 2 0.29 3.01 13.62
CA ARG A 2 1.34 3.35 12.63
C ARG A 2 0.86 3.40 11.17
N ARG A 3 -0.01 2.46 10.76
CA ARG A 3 -0.59 2.43 9.41
C ARG A 3 -1.37 3.70 9.05
N VAL A 4 -2.31 4.08 9.91
CA VAL A 4 -3.17 5.26 9.71
C VAL A 4 -2.33 6.53 9.68
N LEU A 5 -1.33 6.65 10.55
CA LEU A 5 -0.41 7.78 10.54
C LEU A 5 0.37 7.88 9.22
N LEU A 6 0.87 6.76 8.70
CA LEU A 6 1.59 6.73 7.42
C LEU A 6 0.67 7.09 6.25
N THR A 7 -0.57 6.60 6.24
CA THR A 7 -1.55 6.97 5.22
C THR A 7 -1.90 8.46 5.28
N LEU A 8 -2.13 9.01 6.49
CA LEU A 8 -2.39 10.44 6.68
C LEU A 8 -1.20 11.29 6.23
N LEU A 9 0.03 10.88 6.59
CA LEU A 9 1.24 11.55 6.13
C LEU A 9 1.32 11.53 4.61
N TRP A 10 0.98 10.40 3.97
CA TRP A 10 0.96 10.26 2.52
C TRP A 10 -0.08 11.19 1.88
N LEU A 11 -1.31 11.29 2.41
CA LEU A 11 -2.32 12.22 1.92
C LEU A 11 -1.84 13.68 1.98
N VAL A 12 -1.17 14.07 3.06
CA VAL A 12 -0.62 15.41 3.23
C VAL A 12 0.51 15.69 2.25
N THR A 13 1.44 14.75 2.09
CA THR A 13 2.57 14.93 1.17
C THR A 13 2.13 14.92 -0.29
N ASP A 14 1.14 14.10 -0.67
CA ASP A 14 0.52 14.14 -2.00
C ASP A 14 -0.09 15.51 -2.30
N SER A 15 -0.77 16.11 -1.32
CA SER A 15 -1.34 17.45 -1.45
C SER A 15 -0.26 18.51 -1.72
N ILE A 16 0.86 18.41 -0.99
CA ILE A 16 2.01 19.31 -1.16
C ILE A 16 2.66 19.13 -2.53
N VAL A 17 2.86 17.88 -2.98
CA VAL A 17 3.44 17.58 -4.30
C VAL A 17 2.54 18.09 -5.42
N TYR A 18 1.22 17.92 -5.29
CA TYR A 18 0.26 18.43 -6.26
C TYR A 18 0.29 19.97 -6.34
N LEU A 19 0.26 20.66 -5.20
CA LEU A 19 0.39 22.12 -5.15
C LEU A 19 1.73 22.60 -5.72
N ALA A 20 2.83 21.93 -5.37
CA ALA A 20 4.16 22.25 -5.86
C ALA A 20 4.28 22.04 -7.38
N ALA A 21 3.64 21.00 -7.94
CA ALA A 21 3.63 20.77 -9.38
C ALA A 21 2.95 21.90 -10.17
N TYR A 22 1.81 22.39 -9.68
CA TYR A 22 1.13 23.55 -10.28
C TYR A 22 1.90 24.85 -10.03
N GLY A 23 2.51 25.02 -8.86
CA GLY A 23 3.42 26.14 -8.57
C GLY A 23 4.65 26.17 -9.47
N LEU A 24 5.25 25.01 -9.76
CA LEU A 24 6.35 24.86 -10.71
C LEU A 24 5.91 25.17 -12.13
N ALA A 25 4.72 24.72 -12.55
CA ALA A 25 4.16 25.08 -13.86
C ALA A 25 3.98 26.60 -14.00
N TYR A 26 3.51 27.26 -12.95
CA TYR A 26 3.41 28.72 -12.91
C TYR A 26 4.78 29.39 -12.98
N GLY A 27 5.76 28.93 -12.20
CA GLY A 27 7.12 29.47 -12.20
C GLY A 27 7.83 29.33 -13.53
N VAL A 28 7.71 28.18 -14.20
CA VAL A 28 8.28 27.95 -15.54
C VAL A 28 7.65 28.91 -16.56
N LYS A 29 6.35 29.14 -16.46
CA LYS A 29 5.63 29.99 -17.42
C LYS A 29 5.85 31.48 -17.18
N VAL A 30 5.65 31.94 -15.95
CA VAL A 30 5.66 33.36 -15.57
C VAL A 30 7.07 33.85 -15.20
N GLY A 31 7.90 32.99 -14.60
CA GLY A 31 9.23 33.36 -14.12
C GLY A 31 10.35 33.25 -15.14
N TRP A 32 10.15 32.55 -16.28
CA TRP A 32 11.25 32.28 -17.22
C TRP A 32 11.00 32.73 -18.67
N ILE A 33 9.80 32.59 -19.25
CA ILE A 33 9.60 32.73 -20.72
C ILE A 33 8.38 33.54 -21.20
N LEU A 34 7.26 33.64 -20.47
CA LEU A 34 6.03 34.32 -20.97
C LEU A 34 5.38 35.21 -19.89
N SER A 35 5.72 36.51 -19.90
CA SER A 35 5.05 37.56 -19.13
C SER A 35 3.54 37.54 -19.37
N THR A 36 2.80 36.93 -18.46
CA THR A 36 1.33 36.94 -18.45
C THR A 36 0.88 37.46 -17.10
N ASP A 37 -0.03 38.43 -17.08
CA ASP A 37 -0.67 38.99 -15.88
C ASP A 37 -1.68 38.01 -15.26
N LEU A 38 -1.24 36.81 -14.88
CA LEU A 38 -2.08 35.85 -14.19
C LEU A 38 -1.88 36.00 -12.67
N PRO A 39 -2.94 36.36 -11.90
CA PRO A 39 -2.84 36.50 -10.46
C PRO A 39 -2.44 35.16 -9.80
N VAL A 40 -1.28 35.15 -9.15
CA VAL A 40 -0.70 33.97 -8.48
C VAL A 40 -1.66 33.44 -7.41
N ASP A 41 -2.27 34.36 -6.67
CA ASP A 41 -3.21 34.13 -5.58
C ASP A 41 -4.47 33.41 -6.05
N THR A 42 -5.11 33.89 -7.13
CA THR A 42 -6.30 33.25 -7.70
C THR A 42 -5.98 31.88 -8.30
N TYR A 43 -4.80 31.73 -8.91
CA TYR A 43 -4.37 30.45 -9.46
C TYR A 43 -4.09 29.40 -8.37
N LEU A 44 -3.25 29.73 -7.39
CA LEU A 44 -2.90 28.79 -6.31
C LEU A 44 -4.10 28.48 -5.41
N SER A 45 -5.00 29.43 -5.17
CA SER A 45 -6.24 29.17 -4.43
C SER A 45 -7.18 28.21 -5.19
N ALA A 46 -7.30 28.35 -6.52
CA ALA A 46 -8.08 27.41 -7.33
C ALA A 46 -7.51 25.98 -7.24
N VAL A 47 -6.19 25.83 -7.28
CA VAL A 47 -5.51 24.53 -7.10
C VAL A 47 -5.77 24.00 -5.69
N ALA A 48 -5.59 24.82 -4.66
CA ALA A 48 -5.81 24.41 -3.27
C ALA A 48 -7.25 23.95 -2.98
N ILE A 49 -8.25 24.64 -3.54
CA ILE A 49 -9.66 24.24 -3.44
C ILE A 49 -9.94 22.92 -4.16
N THR A 50 -9.17 22.61 -5.22
CA THR A 50 -9.31 21.36 -5.98
C THR A 50 -8.70 20.15 -5.26
N VAL A 51 -7.70 20.34 -4.40
CA VAL A 51 -6.96 19.27 -3.71
C VAL A 51 -7.90 18.26 -3.01
N PRO A 52 -8.90 18.65 -2.20
CA PRO A 52 -9.78 17.69 -1.53
C PRO A 52 -10.55 16.78 -2.49
N GLY A 53 -11.05 17.35 -3.60
CA GLY A 53 -11.75 16.58 -4.63
C GLY A 53 -10.82 15.62 -5.37
N TRP A 54 -9.60 16.06 -5.67
CA TRP A 54 -8.58 15.21 -6.28
C TRP A 54 -8.12 14.06 -5.37
N LEU A 55 -7.90 14.34 -4.07
CA LEU A 55 -7.60 13.30 -3.08
C LEU A 55 -8.74 12.28 -2.97
N PHE A 56 -9.99 12.73 -3.00
CA PHE A 56 -11.15 11.85 -2.96
C PHE A 56 -11.13 10.85 -4.12
N VAL A 57 -10.85 11.33 -5.35
CA VAL A 57 -10.68 10.46 -6.52
C VAL A 57 -9.56 9.44 -6.28
N MET A 58 -8.38 9.87 -5.83
CA MET A 58 -7.28 8.94 -5.57
C MET A 58 -7.59 7.87 -4.52
N VAL A 59 -8.35 8.22 -3.47
CA VAL A 59 -8.77 7.24 -2.47
C VAL A 59 -9.75 6.23 -3.06
N THR A 60 -10.74 6.67 -3.86
CA THR A 60 -11.68 5.74 -4.50
C THR A 60 -11.00 4.75 -5.44
N MET A 61 -9.89 5.17 -6.07
CA MET A 61 -9.07 4.32 -6.94
C MET A 61 -8.15 3.35 -6.18
N ARG A 62 -8.18 3.33 -4.85
CA ARG A 62 -7.35 2.49 -3.97
C ARG A 62 -5.84 2.64 -4.22
N ASN A 63 -5.41 3.85 -4.56
CA ASN A 63 -3.99 4.12 -4.84
C ASN A 63 -3.11 3.91 -3.59
N PHE A 64 -3.68 4.06 -2.40
CA PHE A 64 -2.99 3.97 -1.11
C PHE A 64 -2.84 2.56 -0.52
N SER A 65 -2.97 1.49 -1.34
CA SER A 65 -2.84 0.12 -0.84
C SER A 65 -1.38 -0.26 -0.57
N LEU A 66 -1.08 -0.61 0.68
CA LEU A 66 0.28 -0.91 1.18
C LEU A 66 0.85 -2.26 0.73
N SER A 67 0.00 -3.13 0.18
CA SER A 67 0.38 -4.48 -0.22
C SER A 67 0.80 -4.58 -1.69
N ARG A 68 0.66 -3.49 -2.47
CA ARG A 68 0.91 -3.47 -3.91
C ARG A 68 2.18 -2.69 -4.24
N GLY A 69 2.96 -3.21 -5.19
CA GLY A 69 4.06 -2.45 -5.78
C GLY A 69 3.56 -1.21 -6.50
N GLN A 70 3.94 -0.04 -6.00
CA GLN A 70 3.47 1.25 -6.50
C GLN A 70 4.12 1.65 -7.84
N ALA A 71 5.28 1.04 -8.17
CA ALA A 71 5.99 1.22 -9.44
C ALA A 71 5.43 0.33 -10.59
N THR A 72 4.10 0.29 -10.75
CA THR A 72 3.44 -0.51 -11.79
C THR A 72 2.80 0.39 -12.84
N ALA A 73 2.81 -0.01 -14.11
CA ALA A 73 2.16 0.74 -15.21
C ALA A 73 0.67 1.01 -14.95
N LYS A 74 -0.01 0.07 -14.28
CA LYS A 74 -1.40 0.23 -13.83
C LYS A 74 -1.55 1.39 -12.84
N ASN A 75 -0.57 1.59 -11.96
CA ASN A 75 -0.56 2.67 -10.99
C ASN A 75 -0.39 4.03 -11.68
N LEU A 76 0.54 4.09 -12.64
CA LEU A 76 0.74 5.27 -13.48
C LEU A 76 -0.56 5.65 -14.22
N ALA A 77 -1.29 4.67 -14.76
CA ALA A 77 -2.57 4.93 -15.44
C ALA A 77 -3.64 5.49 -14.49
N TYR A 78 -3.72 4.98 -13.25
CA TYR A 78 -4.64 5.51 -12.24
C TYR A 78 -4.26 6.92 -11.78
N ILE A 79 -2.97 7.18 -11.55
CA ILE A 79 -2.47 8.52 -11.22
C ILE A 79 -2.76 9.49 -12.36
N ALA A 80 -2.49 9.09 -13.61
CA ALA A 80 -2.78 9.90 -14.79
C ALA A 80 -4.28 10.23 -14.89
N TYR A 81 -5.15 9.25 -14.71
CA TYR A 81 -6.60 9.47 -14.70
C TYR A 81 -7.03 10.44 -13.59
N ALA A 82 -6.55 10.25 -12.36
CA ALA A 82 -6.83 11.16 -11.26
C ALA A 82 -6.32 12.57 -11.53
N CYS A 83 -5.13 12.72 -12.12
CA CYS A 83 -4.57 14.02 -12.50
C CYS A 83 -5.37 14.70 -13.62
N VAL A 84 -5.92 13.95 -14.58
CA VAL A 84 -6.83 14.50 -15.60
C VAL A 84 -8.12 15.02 -14.95
N ILE A 85 -8.70 14.30 -14.01
CA ILE A 85 -9.86 14.79 -13.25
C ILE A 85 -9.50 16.02 -12.42
N GLY A 86 -8.36 15.99 -11.72
CA GLY A 86 -7.85 17.13 -10.96
C GLY A 86 -7.64 18.35 -11.84
N MET A 87 -7.06 18.16 -13.03
CA MET A 87 -6.87 19.21 -14.04
C MET A 87 -8.20 19.82 -14.49
N ALA A 88 -9.23 18.99 -14.74
CA ALA A 88 -10.58 19.48 -15.03
C ALA A 88 -11.17 20.26 -13.84
N GLY A 89 -10.93 19.79 -12.61
CA GLY A 89 -11.32 20.47 -11.37
C GLY A 89 -10.67 21.85 -11.23
N VAL A 90 -9.36 21.96 -11.46
CA VAL A 90 -8.63 23.23 -11.42
C VAL A 90 -9.19 24.20 -12.45
N ALA A 91 -9.44 23.74 -13.68
CA ALA A 91 -10.03 24.57 -14.74
C ALA A 91 -11.42 25.08 -14.35
N LEU A 92 -12.27 24.22 -13.77
CA LEU A 92 -13.61 24.55 -13.33
C LEU A 92 -13.60 25.57 -12.18
N VAL A 93 -12.82 25.31 -11.13
CA VAL A 93 -12.71 26.20 -9.96
C VAL A 93 -12.16 27.56 -10.39
N PHE A 94 -11.12 27.58 -11.23
CA PHE A 94 -10.55 28.83 -11.71
C PHE A 94 -11.55 29.66 -12.52
N TYR A 95 -12.34 29.01 -13.38
CA TYR A 95 -13.39 29.68 -14.15
C TYR A 95 -14.40 30.40 -13.25
N PHE A 96 -14.83 29.76 -12.16
CA PHE A 96 -15.74 30.37 -11.20
C PHE A 96 -15.12 31.53 -10.41
N LEU A 97 -13.83 31.47 -10.09
CA LEU A 97 -13.15 32.50 -9.30
C LEU A 97 -12.79 33.75 -10.11
N ASN A 98 -12.37 33.60 -11.37
CA ASN A 98 -11.77 34.69 -12.14
C ASN A 98 -12.60 35.11 -13.36
N GLN A 99 -13.63 34.34 -13.75
CA GLN A 99 -14.46 34.53 -14.96
C GLN A 99 -13.72 34.71 -16.30
N LEU A 100 -12.39 34.54 -16.30
CA LEU A 100 -11.51 34.67 -17.44
C LEU A 100 -11.12 33.29 -18.00
N LEU A 101 -10.81 33.26 -19.30
CA LEU A 101 -10.37 32.04 -19.97
C LEU A 101 -9.00 31.62 -19.45
N PHE A 102 -8.93 30.40 -18.92
CA PHE A 102 -7.71 29.81 -18.40
C PHE A 102 -6.69 29.53 -19.52
N SER A 103 -5.41 29.78 -19.25
CA SER A 103 -4.35 29.41 -20.19
C SER A 103 -4.23 27.88 -20.25
N ARG A 104 -4.66 27.32 -21.39
CA ARG A 104 -4.64 25.88 -21.66
C ARG A 104 -3.23 25.28 -21.51
N GLU A 105 -2.20 26.02 -21.88
CA GLU A 105 -0.80 25.60 -21.74
C GLU A 105 -0.38 25.44 -20.28
N LEU A 106 -0.76 26.39 -19.41
CA LEU A 106 -0.47 26.31 -17.98
C LEU A 106 -1.17 25.11 -17.35
N LEU A 107 -2.38 24.80 -17.83
CA LEU A 107 -3.15 23.64 -17.39
C LEU A 107 -2.44 22.34 -17.74
N LEU A 108 -1.98 22.22 -19.00
CA LEU A 108 -1.30 21.04 -19.52
C LEU A 108 0.05 20.84 -18.81
N LEU A 109 0.82 21.91 -18.60
CA LEU A 109 2.09 21.85 -17.85
C LEU A 109 1.87 21.43 -16.40
N GLY A 110 0.89 22.02 -15.71
CA GLY A 110 0.52 21.62 -14.34
C GLY A 110 0.07 20.16 -14.26
N GLY A 111 -0.75 19.73 -15.22
CA GLY A 111 -1.15 18.33 -15.38
C GLY A 111 0.06 17.41 -15.56
N MET A 112 0.97 17.70 -16.50
CA MET A 112 2.16 16.88 -16.74
C MET A 112 3.09 16.79 -15.51
N PHE A 113 3.36 17.92 -14.85
CA PHE A 113 4.17 17.91 -13.63
C PHE A 113 3.47 17.20 -12.48
N SER A 114 2.14 17.28 -12.38
CA SER A 114 1.41 16.54 -11.36
C SER A 114 1.51 15.03 -11.57
N VAL A 115 1.35 14.53 -12.80
CA VAL A 115 1.50 13.09 -13.10
C VAL A 115 2.91 12.61 -12.78
N GLY A 116 3.94 13.31 -13.27
CA GLY A 116 5.33 12.91 -13.02
C GLY A 116 5.72 13.02 -11.55
N GLY A 117 5.39 14.14 -10.91
CA GLY A 117 5.71 14.41 -9.50
C GLY A 117 5.04 13.42 -8.56
N VAL A 118 3.73 13.18 -8.72
CA VAL A 118 2.98 12.23 -7.89
C VAL A 118 3.48 10.80 -8.12
N PHE A 119 3.76 10.41 -9.37
CA PHE A 119 4.30 9.07 -9.64
C PHE A 119 5.66 8.82 -9.00
N VAL A 120 6.60 9.77 -9.14
CA VAL A 120 7.93 9.68 -8.51
C VAL A 120 7.81 9.69 -6.99
N TRP A 121 6.92 10.53 -6.45
CA TRP A 121 6.65 10.57 -5.02
C TRP A 121 6.07 9.25 -4.50
N HIS A 122 5.11 8.64 -5.19
CA HIS A 122 4.52 7.35 -4.80
C HIS A 122 5.56 6.23 -4.83
N ALA A 123 6.43 6.20 -5.83
CA ALA A 123 7.51 5.21 -5.91
C ALA A 123 8.55 5.38 -4.79
N THR A 124 8.92 6.63 -4.46
CA THR A 124 9.87 6.93 -3.38
C THR A 124 9.28 6.69 -2.00
N PHE A 125 8.02 7.09 -1.79
CA PHE A 125 7.31 6.88 -0.53
C PHE A 125 7.06 5.40 -0.26
N ASP A 126 6.74 4.58 -1.27
CA ASP A 126 6.65 3.12 -1.13
C ASP A 126 7.97 2.53 -0.60
N HIS A 127 9.11 2.97 -1.14
CA HIS A 127 10.41 2.52 -0.67
C HIS A 127 10.70 2.94 0.78
N LEU A 128 10.44 4.20 1.11
CA LEU A 128 10.64 4.75 2.45
C LEU A 128 9.72 4.06 3.46
N GLN A 129 8.46 3.83 3.09
CA GLN A 129 7.48 3.18 3.94
C GLN A 129 7.84 1.73 4.22
N ARG A 130 8.27 0.96 3.20
CA ARG A 130 8.74 -0.42 3.39
C ARG A 130 9.94 -0.47 4.33
N TRP A 131 10.85 0.50 4.23
CA TRP A 131 11.99 0.61 5.13
C TRP A 131 11.54 0.92 6.56
N LEU A 132 10.67 1.92 6.74
CA LEU A 132 10.18 2.34 8.07
C LEU A 132 9.35 1.26 8.76
N LEU A 133 8.53 0.51 8.02
CA LEU A 133 7.70 -0.58 8.54
C LEU A 133 8.52 -1.80 8.99
N ARG A 134 9.78 -1.91 8.52
CA ARG A 134 10.74 -2.94 8.91
C ARG A 134 11.65 -2.55 10.06
N MET A 135 11.77 -1.26 10.37
CA MET A 135 12.59 -0.82 11.50
C MET A 135 11.91 -1.21 12.83
N GLY A 136 12.71 -1.79 13.73
CA GLY A 136 12.22 -2.56 14.87
C GLY A 136 11.34 -1.76 15.85
N PRO A 137 10.25 -2.36 16.39
CA PRO A 137 9.68 -3.67 16.08
C PRO A 137 8.89 -3.68 14.74
N PRO A 138 8.91 -4.80 13.99
CA PRO A 138 8.19 -4.92 12.72
C PRO A 138 6.69 -4.70 12.94
N THR A 139 6.06 -3.92 12.06
CA THR A 139 4.64 -3.55 12.25
C THR A 139 3.70 -4.72 11.98
N TYR A 140 4.12 -5.67 11.13
CA TYR A 140 3.35 -6.87 10.79
C TYR A 140 4.18 -8.13 10.96
N PRO A 141 4.40 -8.60 12.20
CA PRO A 141 5.07 -9.86 12.46
C PRO A 141 4.21 -11.03 11.94
N LEU A 142 4.84 -11.87 11.13
CA LEU A 142 4.26 -13.04 10.48
C LEU A 142 4.76 -14.32 11.13
N LEU A 143 3.82 -15.20 11.44
CA LEU A 143 4.06 -16.59 11.84
C LEU A 143 3.82 -17.51 10.65
N ILE A 144 4.79 -18.38 10.35
CA ILE A 144 4.65 -19.37 9.29
C ILE A 144 4.47 -20.76 9.90
N ILE A 145 3.51 -21.51 9.39
CA ILE A 145 3.27 -22.90 9.78
C ILE A 145 3.75 -23.83 8.68
N GLY A 146 4.71 -24.68 9.03
CA GLY A 146 5.36 -25.64 8.15
C GLY A 146 6.77 -25.21 7.75
N THR A 147 7.66 -26.19 7.57
CA THR A 147 9.06 -26.02 7.17
C THR A 147 9.31 -26.48 5.74
N ASN A 148 8.28 -26.51 4.90
CA ASN A 148 8.39 -26.95 3.50
C ASN A 148 9.23 -26.00 2.65
N ARG A 149 9.67 -26.48 1.47
CA ARG A 149 10.37 -25.65 0.47
C ARG A 149 9.60 -24.38 0.10
N GLU A 150 8.27 -24.43 0.11
CA GLU A 150 7.44 -23.26 -0.14
C GLU A 150 7.50 -22.22 0.98
N ALA A 151 7.58 -22.65 2.24
CA ALA A 151 7.79 -21.76 3.37
C ALA A 151 9.15 -21.04 3.22
N GLN A 152 10.19 -21.77 2.84
CA GLN A 152 11.51 -21.18 2.58
C GLN A 152 11.46 -20.15 1.44
N ARG A 153 10.86 -20.51 0.29
CA ARG A 153 10.67 -19.60 -0.85
C ARG A 153 9.88 -18.35 -0.49
N LEU A 154 8.85 -18.50 0.36
CA LEU A 154 8.05 -17.39 0.84
C LEU A 154 8.89 -16.44 1.71
N VAL A 155 9.69 -16.98 2.63
CA VAL A 155 10.58 -16.17 3.47
C VAL A 155 11.59 -15.41 2.61
N GLU A 156 12.24 -16.08 1.66
CA GLU A 156 13.20 -15.47 0.75
C GLU A 156 12.56 -14.37 -0.11
N LEU A 157 11.35 -14.61 -0.63
CA LEU A 157 10.58 -13.62 -1.40
C LEU A 157 10.23 -12.39 -0.55
N LEU A 158 9.72 -12.61 0.67
CA LEU A 158 9.37 -11.53 1.59
C LEU A 158 10.59 -10.71 1.96
N GLN A 159 11.73 -11.35 2.24
CA GLN A 159 12.98 -10.68 2.52
C GLN A 159 13.45 -9.86 1.31
N ARG A 160 13.45 -10.46 0.11
CA ARG A 160 13.89 -9.86 -1.17
C ARG A 160 13.06 -8.65 -1.57
N GLU A 161 11.74 -8.74 -1.53
CA GLU A 161 10.82 -7.67 -1.97
C GLU A 161 10.65 -6.52 -0.97
N ARG A 162 11.38 -6.61 0.14
CA ARG A 162 11.23 -5.73 1.28
C ARG A 162 9.78 -5.59 1.79
N SER A 163 9.01 -6.68 1.78
CA SER A 163 7.62 -6.67 2.23
C SER A 163 7.49 -6.15 3.67
N PRO A 164 6.45 -5.35 3.99
CA PRO A 164 6.13 -4.92 5.36
C PRO A 164 5.81 -6.09 6.30
N ILE A 165 5.33 -7.21 5.74
CA ILE A 165 5.02 -8.43 6.48
C ILE A 165 6.33 -9.19 6.69
N THR A 166 6.80 -9.17 7.94
CA THR A 166 8.12 -9.69 8.31
C THR A 166 7.94 -11.02 9.03
N PRO A 167 8.44 -12.14 8.48
CA PRO A 167 8.38 -13.41 9.18
C PRO A 167 9.31 -13.38 10.40
N VAL A 168 8.79 -13.77 11.57
CA VAL A 168 9.49 -13.69 12.86
C VAL A 168 9.73 -15.06 13.46
N ALA A 169 8.79 -15.98 13.25
CA ALA A 169 8.84 -17.32 13.81
C ALA A 169 8.22 -18.33 12.84
N ILE A 170 8.68 -19.57 12.95
CA ILE A 170 8.15 -20.72 12.21
C ILE A 170 7.76 -21.81 13.21
N LEU A 171 6.62 -22.45 12.98
CA LEU A 171 6.19 -23.64 13.71
C LEU A 171 6.20 -24.85 12.79
N ASP A 172 6.82 -25.93 13.25
CA ASP A 172 6.87 -27.21 12.54
C ASP A 172 5.95 -28.20 13.24
N GLY A 173 4.82 -28.53 12.61
CA GLY A 173 3.91 -29.52 13.19
C GLY A 173 4.26 -30.97 12.87
N ARG A 174 5.19 -31.27 11.96
CA ARG A 174 5.65 -32.66 11.71
C ARG A 174 6.74 -33.06 12.69
N GLY A 175 7.53 -32.10 13.13
CA GLY A 175 8.63 -32.30 14.08
C GLY A 175 9.86 -32.90 13.40
N GLY A 176 11.04 -32.53 13.88
CA GLY A 176 12.31 -32.98 13.30
C GLY A 176 12.83 -32.13 12.13
N GLY A 177 12.17 -31.01 11.82
CA GLY A 177 12.67 -30.03 10.87
C GLY A 177 13.94 -29.28 11.35
N PRO A 178 14.56 -28.48 10.47
CA PRO A 178 15.75 -27.69 10.78
C PRO A 178 15.46 -26.64 11.88
N LYS A 179 16.45 -26.29 12.69
CA LYS A 179 16.32 -25.29 13.78
C LYS A 179 16.01 -23.87 13.27
N SER A 180 16.30 -23.60 12.00
CA SER A 180 16.01 -22.33 11.34
C SER A 180 15.77 -22.54 9.85
N VAL A 181 14.87 -21.75 9.25
CA VAL A 181 14.63 -21.73 7.80
C VAL A 181 14.86 -20.30 7.29
N ALA A 182 15.77 -20.13 6.32
CA ALA A 182 16.11 -18.83 5.71
C ALA A 182 16.40 -17.71 6.75
N GLY A 183 17.12 -18.07 7.82
CA GLY A 183 17.52 -17.15 8.90
C GLY A 183 16.46 -16.91 9.99
N ILE A 184 15.29 -17.57 9.91
CA ILE A 184 14.19 -17.41 10.87
C ILE A 184 14.10 -18.63 11.80
N PRO A 185 13.98 -18.43 13.11
CA PRO A 185 13.97 -19.54 14.07
C PRO A 185 12.70 -20.37 13.99
N VAL A 186 12.86 -21.70 14.07
CA VAL A 186 11.76 -22.63 14.30
C VAL A 186 11.55 -22.76 15.81
N VAL A 187 10.46 -22.18 16.30
CA VAL A 187 10.21 -21.98 17.75
C VAL A 187 9.66 -23.24 18.42
N GLY A 188 9.03 -24.13 17.65
CA GLY A 188 8.55 -25.40 18.16
C GLY A 188 7.45 -26.02 17.30
N LYS A 189 6.64 -26.85 17.94
CA LYS A 189 5.47 -27.50 17.34
C LYS A 189 4.21 -26.64 17.45
N LEU A 190 3.14 -27.09 16.80
CA LEU A 190 1.85 -26.40 16.80
C LEU A 190 1.25 -26.17 18.21
N ASN A 191 1.61 -26.99 19.20
CA ASN A 191 1.16 -26.79 20.58
C ASN A 191 1.67 -25.48 21.21
N ALA A 192 2.79 -24.94 20.71
CA ALA A 192 3.35 -23.66 21.15
C ALA A 192 2.74 -22.46 20.40
N LEU A 193 1.67 -22.67 19.61
CA LEU A 193 1.06 -21.64 18.77
C LEU A 193 0.62 -20.40 19.56
N GLU A 194 -0.19 -20.59 20.60
CA GLU A 194 -0.71 -19.48 21.40
C GLU A 194 0.40 -18.72 22.14
N GLU A 195 1.39 -19.44 22.68
CA GLU A 195 2.55 -18.84 23.34
C GLU A 195 3.37 -18.00 22.35
N THR A 196 3.60 -18.53 21.14
CA THR A 196 4.34 -17.84 20.07
C THR A 196 3.61 -16.59 19.60
N ILE A 197 2.27 -16.65 19.45
CA ILE A 197 1.43 -15.50 19.08
C ILE A 197 1.61 -14.37 20.09
N ARG A 198 1.55 -14.69 21.40
CA ARG A 198 1.69 -13.69 22.47
C ARG A 198 3.12 -13.15 22.57
N ARG A 199 4.12 -14.03 22.52
CA ARG A 199 5.54 -13.69 22.70
C ARG A 199 6.07 -12.77 21.61
N PHE A 200 5.66 -12.99 20.36
CA PHE A 200 6.13 -12.22 19.20
C PHE A 200 5.12 -11.18 18.71
N HIS A 201 4.00 -10.99 19.43
CA HIS A 201 2.90 -10.10 19.03
C HIS A 201 2.47 -10.31 17.57
N ILE A 202 2.32 -11.57 17.18
CA ILE A 202 2.00 -11.96 15.80
C ILE A 202 0.72 -11.26 15.34
N THR A 203 0.70 -10.82 14.08
CA THR A 203 -0.47 -10.17 13.45
C THR A 203 -1.00 -10.97 12.26
N HIS A 204 -0.09 -11.67 11.56
CA HIS A 204 -0.40 -12.45 10.37
C HIS A 204 0.07 -13.88 10.58
N LEU A 205 -0.72 -14.84 10.10
CA LEU A 205 -0.38 -16.26 10.14
C LEU A 205 -0.52 -16.82 8.71
N VAL A 206 0.57 -17.38 8.18
CA VAL A 206 0.57 -18.07 6.89
C VAL A 206 0.70 -19.56 7.10
N GLN A 207 -0.22 -20.31 6.52
CA GLN A 207 -0.16 -21.76 6.50
C GLN A 207 0.48 -22.26 5.19
N CYS A 208 1.59 -23.00 5.32
CA CYS A 208 2.31 -23.63 4.20
C CYS A 208 2.26 -25.16 4.23
N ASP A 209 1.73 -25.76 5.29
CA ASP A 209 1.59 -27.21 5.46
C ASP A 209 0.37 -27.53 6.37
N GLN A 210 0.06 -28.81 6.55
CA GLN A 210 -0.87 -29.31 7.57
C GLN A 210 -2.31 -28.83 7.40
N LEU A 211 -2.84 -28.97 6.17
CA LEU A 211 -4.20 -28.58 5.80
C LEU A 211 -5.30 -29.12 6.72
N GLU A 212 -5.08 -30.31 7.31
CA GLU A 212 -5.99 -30.92 8.28
C GLU A 212 -6.28 -30.01 9.49
N GLN A 213 -5.33 -29.16 9.86
CA GLN A 213 -5.44 -28.26 11.01
C GLN A 213 -5.92 -26.84 10.63
N SER A 214 -6.28 -26.60 9.37
CA SER A 214 -6.70 -25.27 8.90
C SER A 214 -7.88 -24.70 9.70
N ILE A 215 -8.85 -25.54 10.07
CA ILE A 215 -10.04 -25.11 10.84
C ILE A 215 -9.62 -24.62 12.24
N ASN A 216 -8.73 -25.35 12.91
CA ASN A 216 -8.21 -24.99 14.21
C ASN A 216 -7.35 -23.72 14.13
N LEU A 217 -6.57 -23.55 13.07
CA LEU A 217 -5.76 -22.35 12.87
C LEU A 217 -6.63 -21.12 12.60
N VAL A 218 -7.69 -21.27 11.81
CA VAL A 218 -8.66 -20.20 11.56
C VAL A 218 -9.41 -19.81 12.84
N SER A 219 -9.77 -20.77 13.70
CA SER A 219 -10.44 -20.47 14.97
C SER A 219 -9.53 -19.71 15.93
N VAL A 220 -8.27 -20.13 16.06
CA VAL A 220 -7.24 -19.42 16.85
C VAL A 220 -7.00 -18.01 16.29
N CYS A 221 -6.88 -17.86 14.97
CA CYS A 221 -6.72 -16.55 14.34
C CYS A 221 -7.91 -15.64 14.65
N ARG A 222 -9.14 -16.16 14.58
CA ARG A 222 -10.34 -15.39 14.90
C ARG A 222 -10.38 -14.96 16.37
N ALA A 223 -10.02 -15.86 17.29
CA ALA A 223 -10.00 -15.57 18.72
C ALA A 223 -8.97 -14.48 19.08
N HIS A 224 -7.84 -14.45 18.37
CA HIS A 224 -6.76 -13.48 18.59
C HIS A 224 -6.80 -12.27 17.65
N GLY A 225 -7.79 -12.16 16.75
CA GLY A 225 -7.90 -11.08 15.78
C GLY A 225 -6.77 -11.04 14.74
N LEU A 226 -6.19 -12.20 14.40
CA LEU A 226 -5.09 -12.34 13.45
C LEU A 226 -5.61 -12.48 12.02
N THR A 227 -4.83 -11.98 11.05
CA THR A 227 -5.08 -12.22 9.63
C THR A 227 -4.54 -13.60 9.25
N TYR A 228 -5.44 -14.49 8.85
CA TYR A 228 -5.08 -15.83 8.38
C TYR A 228 -4.88 -15.81 6.87
N LEU A 229 -3.76 -16.37 6.41
CA LEU A 229 -3.32 -16.36 5.02
C LEU A 229 -3.05 -17.79 4.57
N LEU A 230 -3.79 -18.25 3.56
CA LEU A 230 -3.60 -19.56 2.97
C LEU A 230 -3.07 -19.42 1.54
N LEU A 231 -1.93 -20.07 1.27
CA LEU A 231 -1.37 -20.09 -0.08
C LEU A 231 -2.24 -21.01 -0.97
N PRO A 232 -2.80 -20.56 -2.10
CA PRO A 232 -3.65 -21.36 -2.97
C PRO A 232 -2.94 -22.61 -3.52
N PHE A 233 -1.61 -22.59 -3.57
CA PHE A 233 -0.80 -23.75 -3.96
C PHE A 233 -0.91 -24.93 -2.98
N THR A 234 -1.22 -24.69 -1.69
CA THR A 234 -1.48 -25.77 -0.73
C THR A 234 -2.85 -26.42 -0.94
N LEU A 235 -3.77 -25.77 -1.66
CA LEU A 235 -5.10 -26.33 -1.96
C LEU A 235 -5.14 -27.10 -3.29
N GLY A 236 -4.06 -27.12 -4.08
CA GLY A 236 -4.07 -27.69 -5.44
C GLY A 236 -4.91 -26.89 -6.44
N VAL A 237 -5.40 -25.69 -6.06
CA VAL A 237 -6.28 -24.86 -6.87
C VAL A 237 -5.43 -23.89 -7.69
N VAL A 238 -5.30 -24.17 -8.99
CA VAL A 238 -4.69 -23.28 -10.00
C VAL A 238 -5.79 -22.47 -10.71
N GLU A 239 -6.83 -22.05 -9.98
CA GLU A 239 -7.95 -21.33 -10.59
C GLU A 239 -7.87 -19.81 -10.37
N PRO A 240 -7.90 -19.01 -11.45
CA PRO A 240 -7.70 -17.57 -11.43
C PRO A 240 -8.89 -16.77 -10.86
N TYR A 241 -9.90 -17.43 -10.27
CA TYR A 241 -11.18 -16.80 -9.91
C TYR A 241 -11.47 -16.67 -8.41
N VAL A 242 -10.52 -17.01 -7.55
CA VAL A 242 -10.63 -16.66 -6.12
C VAL A 242 -10.12 -15.23 -5.95
N PRO A 243 -10.86 -14.31 -5.28
CA PRO A 243 -10.34 -13.00 -4.94
C PRO A 243 -9.10 -13.18 -4.06
N THR A 244 -7.93 -13.09 -4.69
CA THR A 244 -6.64 -13.35 -4.06
C THR A 244 -5.96 -12.02 -3.80
N GLU A 245 -5.61 -11.78 -2.54
CA GLU A 245 -4.69 -10.70 -2.20
C GLU A 245 -3.27 -11.16 -2.59
N THR A 246 -2.39 -10.21 -2.90
CA THR A 246 -1.02 -10.54 -3.29
C THR A 246 -0.07 -10.25 -2.14
N LEU A 247 0.66 -11.29 -1.71
CA LEU A 247 1.68 -11.19 -0.67
C LEU A 247 3.03 -11.45 -1.33
N GLY A 248 3.79 -10.39 -1.53
CA GLY A 248 5.03 -10.44 -2.31
C GLY A 248 4.81 -10.94 -3.76
N GLY A 249 3.73 -10.52 -4.42
CA GLY A 249 3.40 -10.94 -5.78
C GLY A 249 2.82 -12.36 -5.94
N LYS A 250 2.75 -13.18 -4.86
CA LYS A 250 2.05 -14.48 -4.89
C LYS A 250 0.57 -14.33 -4.50
N PRO A 251 -0.37 -15.01 -5.17
CA PRO A 251 -1.78 -15.00 -4.77
C PRO A 251 -1.93 -15.69 -3.41
N VAL A 252 -2.75 -15.12 -2.52
CA VAL A 252 -3.06 -15.63 -1.19
C VAL A 252 -4.55 -15.46 -0.91
N ILE A 253 -5.16 -16.44 -0.26
CA ILE A 253 -6.52 -16.32 0.28
C ILE A 253 -6.40 -15.77 1.70
N ALA A 254 -6.83 -14.53 1.90
CA ALA A 254 -6.79 -13.85 3.19
C ALA A 254 -8.16 -13.90 3.88
N VAL A 255 -8.20 -14.39 5.12
CA VAL A 255 -9.36 -14.29 6.00
C VAL A 255 -9.06 -13.20 7.03
N HIS A 256 -9.67 -12.05 6.83
CA HIS A 256 -9.56 -10.90 7.73
C HIS A 256 -10.55 -11.01 8.90
N PRO A 257 -10.23 -10.46 10.08
CA PRO A 257 -11.21 -10.29 11.14
C PRO A 257 -12.39 -9.40 10.70
N ARG A 258 -13.52 -9.53 11.42
CA ARG A 258 -14.76 -8.81 11.10
C ARG A 258 -14.60 -7.34 11.52
N ASN A 259 -14.30 -6.48 10.55
CA ASN A 259 -13.97 -5.07 10.81
C ASN A 259 -15.20 -4.15 10.68
N ALA A 260 -15.12 -2.99 11.34
CA ALA A 260 -16.11 -1.92 11.21
C ALA A 260 -16.14 -1.37 9.77
N TRP A 261 -17.31 -0.91 9.32
CA TRP A 261 -17.57 -0.48 7.95
C TRP A 261 -16.66 0.66 7.45
N TRP A 262 -16.17 1.50 8.36
CA TRP A 262 -15.25 2.60 8.06
C TRP A 262 -13.82 2.15 7.71
N GLU A 263 -13.42 0.93 8.06
CA GLU A 263 -12.05 0.44 7.80
C GLU A 263 -11.81 0.07 6.33
N TRP A 264 -12.85 0.03 5.49
CA TRP A 264 -12.71 -0.13 4.04
C TRP A 264 -11.84 0.97 3.41
N PHE A 265 -11.87 2.19 3.95
CA PHE A 265 -11.06 3.31 3.50
C PHE A 265 -9.55 3.09 3.73
N PHE A 266 -9.20 2.26 4.72
CA PHE A 266 -7.82 1.99 5.11
C PHE A 266 -7.33 0.60 4.69
N ARG A 267 -8.09 -0.15 3.87
CA ARG A 267 -7.70 -1.48 3.37
C ARG A 267 -6.74 -1.41 2.18
#